data_AF-A0A4Y9XUN7-F1
#
_entry.id   AF-A0A4Y9XUN7-F1
#
_cell.length_a   1.000
_cell.length_b   1.000
_cell.length_c   1.000
_cell.angle_alpha   90.00
_cell.angle_beta   90.00
_cell.angle_gamma   90.00
#
_symmetry.space_group_name_H-M   'P 1'
#
loop_
_entity.id
_entity.type
_entity.pdbx_description
1 polymer ?
#
loop_
_entity_poly.entity_id
_entity_poly.type
_entity_poly.pdbx_seq_one_letter_code
_entity_poly.pdbx_strand_id
1 'polypeptide(L)'
;MDSDRVLAAPPGKCCTKAVQHSGTPRGVWESIGTMNAYVSHPPERKQQYERIMLFFPDVFGPTYINNQLLMDYFASHGYLVLGPDYFEGDPVHHHVGLEPGFDVKKWYEPKRERANDLVPPWIEAVKELYGTEKTKYVAVGYCFGAPDLFNCAASEWLVSAAVAHPALLTEGHFRRVKRWSGPASGRV
;
A
#
# COMPACT_ATOMS: atom_id res chain seq x y z
N MET A 1 25.94 18.55 -5.80
CA MET A 1 24.86 17.55 -5.88
C MET A 1 24.52 17.20 -4.45
N ASP A 2 23.42 17.76 -3.94
CA ASP A 2 22.92 17.42 -2.60
C ASP A 2 22.53 15.94 -2.66
N SER A 3 23.21 15.08 -1.88
CA SER A 3 22.85 13.66 -1.84
C SER A 3 21.45 13.56 -1.24
N ASP A 4 20.53 12.89 -1.96
CA ASP A 4 19.14 12.76 -1.52
C ASP A 4 19.10 12.00 -0.18
N ARG A 5 18.88 12.74 0.91
CA ARG A 5 19.05 12.25 2.27
C ARG A 5 17.99 11.20 2.58
N VAL A 6 18.42 10.03 3.07
CA VAL A 6 17.52 8.99 3.58
C VAL A 6 16.85 9.50 4.86
N LEU A 7 15.52 9.50 4.88
CA LEU A 7 14.71 9.91 6.03
C LEU A 7 14.00 8.74 6.71
N ALA A 8 13.73 7.66 5.98
CA ALA A 8 13.28 6.39 6.53
C ALA A 8 14.18 5.27 6.02
N ALA A 9 14.93 4.66 6.93
CA ALA A 9 15.89 3.61 6.60
C ALA A 9 15.19 2.38 5.98
N PRO A 10 15.92 1.53 5.25
CA PRO A 10 15.39 0.26 4.75
C PRO A 10 14.91 -0.67 5.86
N PRO A 11 14.07 -1.68 5.53
CA PRO A 11 13.63 -2.68 6.51
C PRO A 11 14.82 -3.37 7.19
N GLY A 12 14.79 -3.46 8.52
CA GLY A 12 15.82 -4.10 9.34
C GLY A 12 15.24 -5.12 10.33
N LYS A 13 16.05 -5.59 11.29
CA LYS A 13 15.62 -6.60 12.30
C LYS A 13 14.41 -6.15 13.15
N CYS A 14 14.15 -4.85 13.28
CA CYS A 14 12.95 -4.35 13.97
C CYS A 14 11.67 -4.51 13.14
N CYS A 15 11.76 -4.54 11.81
CA CYS A 15 10.62 -4.66 10.89
C CYS A 15 10.02 -6.07 10.83
N THR A 16 10.71 -7.07 11.37
CA THR A 16 10.26 -8.46 11.37
C THR A 16 9.56 -8.87 12.67
N LYS A 17 9.41 -7.96 13.63
CA LYS A 17 8.63 -8.19 14.85
C LYS A 17 7.17 -7.81 14.60
N ALA A 18 6.30 -8.81 14.43
CA ALA A 18 4.87 -8.59 14.27
C ALA A 18 4.16 -8.39 15.62
N VAL A 19 3.14 -7.53 15.66
CA VAL A 19 2.14 -7.46 16.76
C VAL A 19 0.94 -8.25 16.31
N GLN A 20 0.55 -9.32 16.99
CA GLN A 20 -0.51 -10.20 16.51
C GLN A 20 -1.91 -9.61 16.73
N HIS A 21 -2.70 -9.47 15.67
CA HIS A 21 -4.14 -9.26 15.74
C HIS A 21 -4.87 -10.60 15.57
N SER A 22 -6.06 -10.73 16.18
CA SER A 22 -6.91 -11.91 16.08
C SER A 22 -8.26 -11.56 15.46
N GLY A 23 -8.77 -12.39 14.55
CA GLY A 23 -10.05 -12.22 13.89
C GLY A 23 -10.19 -13.13 12.67
N THR A 24 -11.34 -13.08 12.01
CA THR A 24 -11.58 -13.82 10.75
C THR A 24 -11.59 -12.83 9.59
N PRO A 25 -10.69 -12.98 8.62
CA PRO A 25 -10.68 -12.17 7.40
C PRO A 25 -11.98 -12.33 6.61
N ARG A 26 -12.46 -11.24 6.01
CA ARG A 26 -13.73 -11.16 5.26
C ARG A 26 -13.56 -10.74 3.81
N GLY A 27 -12.42 -10.15 3.47
CA GLY A 27 -12.02 -9.92 2.09
C GLY A 27 -11.76 -11.21 1.32
N VAL A 28 -11.58 -11.04 0.01
CA VAL A 28 -11.39 -12.11 -0.97
C VAL A 28 -10.10 -11.89 -1.74
N TRP A 29 -9.59 -12.93 -2.38
CA TRP A 29 -8.46 -12.81 -3.30
C TRP A 29 -8.96 -12.66 -4.72
N GLU A 30 -8.48 -11.63 -5.41
CA GLU A 30 -8.82 -11.35 -6.81
C GLU A 30 -7.54 -11.08 -7.62
N SER A 31 -7.55 -11.45 -8.89
CA SER A 31 -6.51 -11.06 -9.84
C SER A 31 -6.89 -9.73 -10.48
N ILE A 32 -6.07 -8.71 -10.31
CA ILE A 32 -6.31 -7.37 -10.85
C ILE A 32 -5.10 -6.99 -11.71
N GLY A 33 -5.32 -6.87 -13.02
CA GLY A 33 -4.21 -6.76 -13.97
C GLY A 33 -3.29 -7.99 -13.88
N THR A 34 -2.01 -7.76 -13.56
CA THR A 34 -0.98 -8.81 -13.46
C THR A 34 -0.71 -9.29 -12.03
N MET A 35 -1.35 -8.71 -11.01
CA MET A 35 -1.11 -9.07 -9.61
C MET A 35 -2.35 -9.63 -8.94
N ASN A 36 -2.13 -10.58 -8.02
CA ASN A 36 -3.13 -10.92 -7.02
C ASN A 36 -3.26 -9.78 -6.00
N ALA A 37 -4.45 -9.57 -5.50
CA ALA A 37 -4.73 -8.62 -4.44
C ALA A 37 -5.73 -9.20 -3.45
N TYR A 38 -5.54 -8.84 -2.18
CA TYR A 38 -6.58 -9.02 -1.18
C TYR A 38 -7.56 -7.84 -1.30
N VAL A 39 -8.86 -8.13 -1.41
CA VAL A 39 -9.91 -7.16 -1.66
C VAL A 39 -10.96 -7.25 -0.55
N SER A 40 -11.04 -6.20 0.27
CA SER A 40 -12.04 -6.07 1.33
C SER A 40 -13.14 -5.12 0.86
N HIS A 41 -14.35 -5.67 0.75
CA HIS A 41 -15.53 -4.89 0.37
C HIS A 41 -16.21 -4.28 1.59
N PRO A 42 -16.82 -3.08 1.45
CA PRO A 42 -17.69 -2.57 2.47
C PRO A 42 -18.93 -3.47 2.63
N PRO A 43 -19.67 -3.37 3.76
CA PRO A 43 -20.83 -4.22 4.03
C PRO A 43 -21.87 -4.20 2.90
N GLU A 44 -22.06 -3.04 2.28
CA GLU A 44 -22.87 -2.88 1.08
C GLU A 44 -22.00 -3.05 -0.17
N ARG A 45 -22.09 -4.20 -0.84
CA ARG A 45 -21.42 -4.43 -2.12
C ARG A 45 -22.05 -3.57 -3.22
N LYS A 46 -21.21 -2.91 -4.00
CA LYS A 46 -21.60 -2.11 -5.17
C LYS A 46 -20.76 -2.54 -6.38
N GLN A 47 -21.23 -2.26 -7.59
CA GLN A 47 -20.42 -2.44 -8.79
C GLN A 47 -19.36 -1.34 -8.91
N GLN A 48 -19.67 -0.14 -8.45
CA GLN A 48 -18.79 1.03 -8.46
C GLN A 48 -18.72 1.65 -7.06
N TYR A 49 -17.55 2.14 -6.68
CA TYR A 49 -17.30 2.63 -5.33
C TYR A 49 -16.89 4.10 -5.34
N GLU A 50 -17.54 4.90 -4.49
CA GLU A 50 -17.22 6.33 -4.33
C GLU A 50 -15.93 6.56 -3.56
N ARG A 51 -15.51 5.59 -2.73
CA ARG A 51 -14.32 5.66 -1.87
C ARG A 51 -13.50 4.39 -2.02
N ILE A 52 -12.31 4.53 -2.58
CA ILE A 52 -11.36 3.42 -2.79
C ILE A 52 -10.09 3.73 -2.00
N MET A 53 -9.65 2.76 -1.20
CA MET A 53 -8.39 2.80 -0.47
C MET A 53 -7.38 1.82 -1.08
N LEU A 54 -6.25 2.36 -1.51
CA LEU A 54 -5.08 1.56 -1.85
C LEU A 54 -4.30 1.29 -0.55
N PHE A 55 -4.26 0.03 -0.14
CA PHE A 55 -3.54 -0.40 1.05
C PHE A 55 -2.20 -0.98 0.60
N PHE A 56 -1.10 -0.26 0.78
CA PHE A 56 0.24 -0.78 0.47
C PHE A 56 0.81 -1.48 1.71
N PRO A 57 0.83 -2.82 1.73
CA PRO A 57 1.21 -3.59 2.93
C PRO A 57 2.67 -3.39 3.32
N ASP A 58 3.06 -3.99 4.44
CA ASP A 58 4.46 -4.11 4.86
C ASP A 58 5.12 -5.37 4.24
N VAL A 59 6.32 -5.72 4.70
CA VAL A 59 7.08 -6.90 4.25
C VAL A 59 6.37 -8.24 4.45
N PHE A 60 5.32 -8.30 5.27
CA PHE A 60 4.53 -9.51 5.43
C PHE A 60 3.48 -9.69 4.33
N GLY A 61 3.22 -8.66 3.54
CA GLY A 61 2.31 -8.70 2.40
C GLY A 61 0.83 -8.79 2.80
N PRO A 62 -0.08 -8.77 1.82
CA PRO A 62 -1.52 -8.84 2.09
C PRO A 62 -1.98 -10.26 2.50
N THR A 63 -1.10 -11.26 2.44
CA THR A 63 -1.35 -12.61 2.95
C THR A 63 -1.32 -12.70 4.46
N TYR A 64 -0.66 -11.75 5.13
CA TYR A 64 -0.55 -11.76 6.57
C TYR A 64 -1.82 -11.27 7.25
N ILE A 65 -2.26 -12.03 8.25
CA ILE A 65 -3.56 -11.83 8.91
C ILE A 65 -3.78 -10.40 9.41
N ASN A 66 -2.74 -9.77 9.95
CA ASN A 66 -2.84 -8.40 10.45
C ASN A 66 -3.24 -7.40 9.36
N ASN A 67 -2.63 -7.52 8.18
CA ASN A 67 -2.91 -6.63 7.05
C ASN A 67 -4.36 -6.85 6.58
N GLN A 68 -4.82 -8.09 6.50
CA GLN A 68 -6.20 -8.42 6.14
C GLN A 68 -7.21 -7.83 7.13
N LEU A 69 -6.96 -7.95 8.44
CA LEU A 69 -7.84 -7.41 9.46
C LEU A 69 -7.89 -5.88 9.45
N LEU A 70 -6.77 -5.20 9.18
CA LEU A 70 -6.75 -3.75 9.00
C LEU A 70 -7.55 -3.33 7.76
N MET A 71 -7.37 -4.02 6.64
CA MET A 71 -8.11 -3.76 5.41
C MET A 71 -9.63 -3.95 5.60
N ASP A 72 -10.02 -5.03 6.28
CA ASP A 72 -11.42 -5.30 6.62
C ASP A 72 -12.02 -4.25 7.57
N TYR A 73 -11.21 -3.71 8.49
CA TYR A 73 -11.62 -2.61 9.36
C TYR A 73 -11.89 -1.35 8.55
N PHE A 74 -10.99 -0.93 7.66
CA PHE A 74 -11.23 0.20 6.77
C PHE A 74 -12.44 -0.04 5.87
N ALA A 75 -12.60 -1.26 5.34
CA ALA A 75 -13.74 -1.61 4.50
C ALA A 75 -15.07 -1.49 5.25
N SER A 76 -15.12 -1.91 6.52
CA SER A 76 -16.30 -1.72 7.38
C SER A 76 -16.73 -0.27 7.58
N HIS A 77 -15.83 0.70 7.31
CA HIS A 77 -16.13 2.14 7.35
C HIS A 77 -16.49 2.73 5.98
N GLY A 78 -16.80 1.87 5.01
CA GLY A 78 -17.38 2.23 3.72
C GLY A 78 -16.38 2.52 2.60
N TYR A 79 -15.15 2.00 2.72
CA TYR A 79 -14.16 1.99 1.64
C TYR A 79 -14.19 0.63 0.91
N LEU A 80 -13.96 0.62 -0.40
CA LEU A 80 -13.37 -0.56 -1.03
C LEU A 80 -11.87 -0.53 -0.76
N VAL A 81 -11.29 -1.59 -0.19
CA VAL A 81 -9.87 -1.62 0.16
C VAL A 81 -9.15 -2.72 -0.62
N LEU A 82 -8.06 -2.36 -1.30
CA LEU A 82 -7.30 -3.29 -2.13
C LEU A 82 -5.84 -3.28 -1.72
N GLY A 83 -5.30 -4.46 -1.45
CA GLY A 83 -3.92 -4.69 -1.02
C GLY A 83 -3.20 -5.55 -2.05
N PRO A 84 -2.30 -4.97 -2.87
CA PRO A 84 -1.60 -5.73 -3.91
C PRO A 84 -0.57 -6.67 -3.29
N ASP A 85 -0.50 -7.89 -3.81
CA ASP A 85 0.60 -8.81 -3.54
C ASP A 85 1.76 -8.56 -4.51
N TYR A 86 2.45 -7.43 -4.31
CA TYR A 86 3.64 -7.10 -5.08
C TYR A 86 4.85 -7.99 -4.72
N PHE A 87 4.68 -8.98 -3.85
CA PHE A 87 5.67 -10.01 -3.56
C PHE A 87 5.46 -11.30 -4.34
N GLU A 88 4.40 -11.39 -5.14
CA GLU A 88 4.09 -12.54 -6.00
C GLU A 88 4.07 -13.87 -5.22
N GLY A 89 3.46 -13.86 -4.03
CA GLY A 89 3.33 -15.03 -3.15
C GLY A 89 4.55 -15.32 -2.25
N ASP A 90 5.55 -14.44 -2.23
CA ASP A 90 6.80 -14.64 -1.50
C ASP A 90 7.06 -13.53 -0.44
N PRO A 91 6.21 -13.44 0.61
CA PRO A 91 6.37 -12.49 1.73
C PRO A 91 7.47 -12.92 2.72
N VAL A 92 7.95 -11.97 3.52
CA VAL A 92 9.15 -12.15 4.35
C VAL A 92 9.02 -13.28 5.40
N HIS A 93 7.80 -13.58 5.85
CA HIS A 93 7.54 -14.58 6.88
C HIS A 93 7.66 -16.02 6.38
N HIS A 94 7.83 -16.23 5.08
CA HIS A 94 8.22 -17.52 4.52
C HIS A 94 9.71 -17.83 4.78
N HIS A 95 10.52 -16.83 5.16
CA HIS A 95 11.96 -17.01 5.35
C HIS A 95 12.42 -16.68 6.77
N VAL A 96 11.97 -15.56 7.34
CA VAL A 96 12.47 -15.08 8.65
C VAL A 96 12.11 -16.08 9.74
N GLY A 97 13.15 -16.61 10.41
CA GLY A 97 13.01 -17.62 11.45
C GLY A 97 12.90 -19.06 10.94
N LEU A 98 12.82 -19.26 9.63
CA LEU A 98 12.77 -20.56 8.97
C LEU A 98 14.09 -20.89 8.24
N GLU A 99 14.72 -19.88 7.64
CA GLU A 99 15.97 -20.01 6.90
C GLU A 99 17.17 -19.48 7.72
N PRO A 100 18.10 -20.36 8.15
CA PRO A 100 19.31 -19.93 8.84
C PRO A 100 20.16 -19.00 7.96
N GLY A 101 20.50 -17.82 8.47
CA GLY A 101 21.32 -16.85 7.75
C GLY A 101 20.57 -16.03 6.69
N PHE A 102 19.23 -16.05 6.68
CA PHE A 102 18.41 -15.25 5.78
C PHE A 102 18.81 -13.76 5.78
N ASP A 103 19.15 -13.27 4.60
CA ASP A 103 19.54 -11.88 4.36
C ASP A 103 18.34 -11.08 3.87
N VAL A 104 17.67 -10.41 4.82
CA VAL A 104 16.48 -9.58 4.57
C VAL A 104 16.75 -8.53 3.49
N LYS A 105 17.99 -8.01 3.41
CA LYS A 105 18.34 -6.98 2.43
C LYS A 105 18.33 -7.52 1.02
N LYS A 106 19.03 -8.64 0.80
CA LYS A 106 19.05 -9.33 -0.50
C LYS A 106 17.67 -9.79 -0.96
N TRP A 107 16.76 -10.01 -0.02
CA TRP A 107 15.36 -10.34 -0.30
C TRP A 107 14.54 -9.10 -0.72
N TYR A 108 14.59 -7.99 0.02
CA TYR A 108 13.70 -6.85 -0.27
C TYR A 108 14.15 -6.03 -1.48
N GLU A 109 15.44 -5.94 -1.78
CA GLU A 109 15.97 -5.11 -2.88
C GLU A 109 15.35 -5.48 -4.25
N PRO A 110 15.46 -6.74 -4.73
CA PRO A 110 14.84 -7.12 -6.01
C PRO A 110 13.32 -7.04 -5.97
N LYS A 111 12.69 -7.29 -4.82
CA LYS A 111 11.24 -7.11 -4.65
C LYS A 111 10.82 -5.66 -4.77
N ARG A 112 11.64 -4.73 -4.30
CA ARG A 112 11.35 -3.29 -4.41
C ARG A 112 11.45 -2.82 -5.86
N GLU A 113 12.46 -3.28 -6.60
CA GLU A 113 12.57 -3.04 -8.04
C GLU A 113 11.37 -3.60 -8.78
N ARG A 114 11.03 -4.87 -8.54
CA ARG A 114 9.87 -5.53 -9.14
C ARG A 114 8.56 -4.80 -8.85
N ALA A 115 8.35 -4.36 -7.62
CA ALA A 115 7.15 -3.63 -7.24
C ALA A 115 7.05 -2.24 -7.91
N ASN A 116 8.18 -1.58 -8.23
CA ASN A 116 8.16 -0.32 -8.99
C ASN A 116 7.58 -0.50 -10.41
N ASP A 117 7.74 -1.68 -11.00
CA ASP A 117 7.17 -2.01 -12.31
C ASP A 117 5.70 -2.47 -12.22
N LEU A 118 5.36 -3.21 -11.16
CA LEU A 118 4.03 -3.82 -11.01
C LEU A 118 2.96 -2.86 -10.49
N VAL A 119 3.30 -1.98 -9.54
CA VAL A 119 2.32 -1.15 -8.84
C VAL A 119 1.65 -0.12 -9.77
N PRO A 120 2.35 0.65 -10.62
CA PRO A 120 1.70 1.63 -11.49
C PRO A 120 0.60 1.05 -12.41
N PRO A 121 0.84 -0.01 -13.21
CA PRO A 121 -0.22 -0.58 -14.05
C PRO A 121 -1.34 -1.23 -13.22
N TRP A 122 -1.04 -1.77 -12.04
CA TRP A 122 -2.08 -2.29 -11.14
C TRP A 122 -3.02 -1.18 -10.63
N ILE A 123 -2.50 -0.01 -10.28
CA ILE A 123 -3.33 1.14 -9.88
C ILE A 123 -4.29 1.52 -11.01
N GLU A 124 -3.80 1.56 -12.25
CA GLU A 124 -4.66 1.85 -13.41
C GLU A 124 -5.73 0.77 -13.61
N ALA A 125 -5.39 -0.51 -13.46
CA ALA A 125 -6.37 -1.60 -13.49
C ALA A 125 -7.42 -1.49 -12.37
N VAL A 126 -7.05 -1.06 -11.16
CA VAL A 126 -8.00 -0.80 -10.06
C VAL A 126 -8.95 0.33 -10.41
N LYS A 127 -8.42 1.43 -10.97
CA LYS A 127 -9.22 2.58 -11.40
C LYS A 127 -10.20 2.20 -12.51
N GLU A 128 -9.78 1.38 -13.46
CA GLU A 128 -10.64 0.89 -14.55
C GLU A 128 -11.73 -0.04 -14.02
N LEU A 129 -11.39 -0.97 -13.12
CA LEU A 129 -12.30 -2.01 -12.65
C LEU A 129 -13.39 -1.49 -11.70
N TYR A 130 -13.03 -0.58 -10.78
CA TYR A 130 -13.94 -0.15 -9.70
C TYR A 130 -14.22 1.36 -9.68
N GLY A 131 -13.43 2.13 -10.44
CA GLY A 131 -13.46 3.58 -10.42
C GLY A 131 -14.55 4.19 -11.28
N THR A 132 -14.88 5.44 -10.94
CA THR A 132 -15.75 6.34 -11.70
C THR A 132 -15.18 7.75 -11.60
N GLU A 133 -15.72 8.69 -12.37
CA GLU A 133 -15.37 10.12 -12.25
C GLU A 133 -15.63 10.70 -10.85
N LYS A 134 -16.53 10.09 -10.07
CA LYS A 134 -16.86 10.52 -8.71
C LYS A 134 -15.97 9.89 -7.65
N THR A 135 -15.23 8.83 -8.01
CA THR A 135 -14.45 8.05 -7.05
C THR A 135 -13.33 8.88 -6.44
N LYS A 136 -13.28 8.87 -5.12
CA LYS A 136 -12.21 9.45 -4.32
C LYS A 136 -11.25 8.35 -3.90
N TYR A 137 -9.99 8.51 -4.28
CA TYR A 137 -8.94 7.58 -3.92
C TYR A 137 -8.16 8.10 -2.73
N VAL A 138 -7.91 7.22 -1.77
CA VAL A 138 -7.03 7.45 -0.64
C VAL A 138 -6.02 6.31 -0.57
N ALA A 139 -4.89 6.52 0.10
CA ALA A 139 -3.88 5.49 0.24
C ALA A 139 -3.30 5.43 1.65
N VAL A 140 -2.98 4.22 2.08
CA VAL A 140 -2.21 3.98 3.30
C VAL A 140 -0.99 3.14 2.96
N GLY A 141 0.15 3.49 3.56
CA GLY A 141 1.41 2.77 3.34
C GLY A 141 2.06 2.34 4.65
N TYR A 142 2.49 1.08 4.72
CA TYR A 142 3.15 0.49 5.88
C TYR A 142 4.55 0.01 5.51
N CYS A 143 5.60 0.42 6.22
CA CYS A 143 6.97 -0.07 6.02
C CYS A 143 7.39 -0.04 4.53
N PHE A 144 7.51 -1.22 3.91
CA PHE A 144 7.89 -1.45 2.51
C PHE A 144 6.96 -0.76 1.52
N GLY A 145 5.67 -0.62 1.82
CA GLY A 145 4.68 0.05 0.97
C GLY A 145 4.73 1.58 0.99
N ALA A 146 5.60 2.19 1.80
CA ALA A 146 5.68 3.65 1.90
C ALA A 146 6.09 4.35 0.58
N PRO A 147 7.07 3.88 -0.20
CA PRO A 147 7.42 4.52 -1.47
C PRO A 147 6.24 4.55 -2.47
N ASP A 148 5.45 3.47 -2.56
CA ASP A 148 4.27 3.40 -3.43
C ASP A 148 3.20 4.41 -3.03
N LEU A 149 2.96 4.55 -1.72
CA LEU A 149 2.09 5.57 -1.16
C LEU A 149 2.58 6.98 -1.52
N PHE A 150 3.88 7.27 -1.32
CA PHE A 150 4.45 8.58 -1.65
C PHE A 150 4.40 8.87 -3.16
N ASN A 151 4.55 7.87 -4.02
CA ASN A 151 4.36 8.02 -5.46
C ASN A 151 2.90 8.37 -5.79
N CYS A 152 1.93 7.76 -5.11
CA CYS A 152 0.52 8.14 -5.23
C CYS A 152 0.29 9.58 -4.72
N ALA A 153 0.90 9.96 -3.59
CA ALA A 153 0.76 11.30 -3.00
C ALA A 153 1.45 12.41 -3.82
N ALA A 154 2.33 12.04 -4.76
CA ALA A 154 2.89 12.96 -5.75
C ALA A 154 1.96 13.19 -6.97
N SER A 155 0.81 12.52 -7.03
CA SER A 155 -0.19 12.67 -8.10
C SER A 155 -1.30 13.66 -7.71
N GLU A 156 -2.04 14.18 -8.70
CA GLU A 156 -3.20 15.06 -8.44
C GLU A 156 -4.48 14.28 -8.07
N TRP A 157 -4.53 12.98 -8.39
CA TRP A 157 -5.76 12.19 -8.29
C TRP A 157 -6.01 11.64 -6.89
N LEU A 158 -4.98 11.59 -6.04
CA LEU A 158 -5.08 11.10 -4.68
C LEU A 158 -5.61 12.19 -3.74
N VAL A 159 -6.68 11.88 -3.00
CA VAL A 159 -7.31 12.83 -2.07
C VAL A 159 -6.54 12.94 -0.76
N SER A 160 -6.11 11.81 -0.20
CA SER A 160 -5.37 11.77 1.05
C SER A 160 -4.48 10.53 1.18
N ALA A 161 -3.45 10.68 2.00
CA ALA A 161 -2.41 9.70 2.26
C ALA A 161 -2.14 9.60 3.76
N ALA A 162 -1.94 8.39 4.27
CA ALA A 162 -1.39 8.15 5.61
C ALA A 162 -0.27 7.12 5.56
N VAL A 163 0.74 7.27 6.41
CA VAL A 163 1.89 6.37 6.46
C VAL A 163 2.18 5.93 7.89
N ALA A 164 2.49 4.65 8.08
CA ALA A 164 2.89 4.10 9.36
C ALA A 164 4.25 3.38 9.24
N HIS A 165 5.13 3.66 10.21
CA HIS A 165 6.48 3.09 10.32
C HIS A 165 7.21 2.91 8.96
N PRO A 166 7.36 3.99 8.16
CA PRO A 166 7.82 3.89 6.78
C PRO A 166 9.24 3.32 6.67
N ALA A 167 9.54 2.75 5.50
CA ALA A 167 10.89 2.39 5.08
C ALA A 167 11.17 2.91 3.67
N LEU A 168 12.45 2.98 3.29
CA LEU A 168 12.91 3.31 1.93
C LEU A 168 12.52 4.72 1.44
N LEU A 169 12.37 5.68 2.35
CA LEU A 169 12.05 7.06 1.99
C LEU A 169 13.29 7.95 2.03
N THR A 170 13.37 8.81 1.03
CA THR A 170 14.35 9.90 0.90
C THR A 170 13.65 11.25 0.97
N GLU A 171 14.40 12.34 1.15
CA GLU A 171 13.85 13.69 1.12
C GLU A 171 13.12 14.00 -0.20
N GLY A 172 13.63 13.49 -1.33
CA GLY A 172 13.00 13.58 -2.63
C GLY A 172 11.55 13.04 -2.65
N HIS A 173 11.24 12.00 -1.87
CA HIS A 173 9.87 11.50 -1.76
C HIS A 173 8.94 12.55 -1.16
N PHE A 174 9.36 13.21 -0.08
CA PHE A 174 8.57 14.24 0.60
C PHE A 174 8.43 15.51 -0.24
N ARG A 175 9.50 15.96 -0.90
CA ARG A 175 9.49 17.16 -1.74
C ARG A 175 8.54 17.05 -2.94
N ARG A 176 8.27 15.83 -3.43
CA ARG A 176 7.35 15.59 -4.55
C ARG A 176 5.88 15.48 -4.12
N VAL A 177 5.58 15.30 -2.84
CA VAL A 177 4.20 15.21 -2.37
C VAL A 177 3.47 16.50 -2.72
N LYS A 178 2.33 16.38 -3.38
CA LYS A 178 1.55 17.53 -3.76
C LYS A 178 0.85 18.11 -2.56
N ARG A 179 1.01 19.41 -2.37
CA ARG A 179 0.24 20.15 -1.38
C ARG A 179 -1.22 20.19 -1.86
N TRP A 180 -2.15 19.91 -0.96
CA TRP A 180 -3.56 20.15 -1.19
C TRP A 180 -3.77 21.61 -1.62
N SER A 181 -4.18 21.82 -2.87
CA SER A 181 -4.42 23.14 -3.44
C SER A 181 -5.84 23.66 -3.19
N GLY A 182 -6.77 22.79 -2.77
CA GLY A 182 -8.18 23.11 -2.57
C GLY A 182 -8.87 23.71 -3.80
N PRO A 183 -10.19 23.95 -3.76
CA PRO A 183 -10.76 24.97 -4.61
C PRO A 183 -10.08 26.29 -4.25
N ALA A 184 -9.60 27.05 -5.24
CA ALA A 184 -9.16 28.42 -5.00
C ALA A 184 -10.27 29.11 -4.20
N SER A 185 -9.94 29.61 -3.01
CA SER A 185 -10.89 30.31 -2.16
C SER A 185 -11.39 31.56 -2.90
N GLY A 186 -12.46 31.41 -3.66
CA GLY A 186 -13.34 32.52 -3.99
C GLY A 186 -13.87 33.03 -2.66
N ARG A 187 -13.33 34.17 -2.21
CA ARG A 187 -13.96 34.94 -1.15
C ARG A 187 -15.42 35.17 -1.54
N VAL A 188 -16.33 34.76 -0.68
CA VAL A 188 -17.61 35.46 -0.51
C VAL A 188 -17.37 36.49 0.59
#